data_AF-A0A4V1PR55-F1
#
_entry.id   AF-A0A4V1PR55-F1
#
_cell.length_a   1.000
_cell.length_b   1.000
_cell.length_c   1.000
_cell.angle_alpha   90.00
_cell.angle_beta   90.00
_cell.angle_gamma   90.00
#
_symmetry.space_group_name_H-M   'P 1'
#
loop_
_entity.id
_entity.type
_entity.pdbx_description
1 polymer ?
#
loop_
_entity_poly.entity_id
_entity_poly.type
_entity_poly.pdbx_seq_one_letter_code
_entity_poly.pdbx_strand_id
1 'polypeptide(L)'
;MKYRQPIPSRSIFELAVTLAPFVGIWAVAWWMLSISTVLAVALALANSAFLLRLFIIQHDCGHGSLFRDRRLCDWIGRGIGVLTLTPYDVWRKTHAIHHATTGNLDRRGIGDLPTLTVREYQEKGWRDRALYRLVRNPVFLFGVVPFYTFFVQNRLPVHLMRSGWRYWLSAMATNAAIGLTLTVIVWLGGWDVLLFVFLPTMLLAAMAGMWFFYVQHQFEETSWEYDEDWNIQEAALHGSSHYALPGVLRWITGNIGVHHVHHLASRIPFYRLPEVIEDHDLLAQSKRITFWESLRCARLHLWDEQRGRLLSFAEARASAA
;
A
#
# COMPACT_ATOMS: atom_id res chain seq x y z
N MET A 1 -3.61 -0.78 26.02
CA MET A 1 -3.30 -2.22 25.79
C MET A 1 -4.46 -3.02 25.19
N LYS A 2 -5.73 -2.69 25.48
CA LYS A 2 -6.91 -3.43 25.00
C LYS A 2 -6.89 -3.68 23.48
N TYR A 3 -6.77 -2.64 22.64
CA TYR A 3 -6.88 -2.76 21.17
C TYR A 3 -5.78 -3.59 20.47
N ARG A 4 -4.60 -3.73 21.10
CA ARG A 4 -3.45 -4.43 20.50
C ARG A 4 -3.54 -5.95 20.61
N GLN A 5 -4.49 -6.48 21.39
CA GLN A 5 -4.66 -7.92 21.51
C GLN A 5 -5.48 -8.46 20.33
N PRO A 6 -4.92 -9.35 19.50
CA PRO A 6 -5.71 -10.02 18.47
C PRO A 6 -6.68 -11.02 19.09
N ILE A 7 -7.81 -11.20 18.42
CA ILE A 7 -8.82 -12.21 18.70
C ILE A 7 -8.62 -13.32 17.65
N PRO A 8 -8.04 -14.49 18.02
CA PRO A 8 -7.65 -15.50 17.04
C PRO A 8 -8.78 -15.97 16.13
N SER A 9 -9.99 -16.16 16.68
CA SER A 9 -11.17 -16.52 15.88
C SER A 9 -11.55 -15.46 14.86
N ARG A 10 -11.44 -14.17 15.21
CA ARG A 10 -11.66 -13.07 14.28
C ARG A 10 -10.57 -13.02 13.20
N SER A 11 -9.30 -13.17 13.58
CA SER A 11 -8.20 -13.21 12.62
C SER A 11 -8.32 -14.35 11.60
N ILE A 12 -8.71 -15.54 12.06
CA ILE A 12 -8.99 -16.69 11.17
C ILE A 12 -10.19 -16.39 10.27
N PHE A 13 -11.27 -15.84 10.82
CA PHE A 13 -12.44 -15.44 10.04
C PHE A 13 -12.07 -14.44 8.94
N GLU A 14 -11.30 -13.40 9.26
CA GLU A 14 -10.86 -12.39 8.30
C GLU A 14 -9.98 -12.97 7.20
N LEU A 15 -9.10 -13.92 7.54
CA LEU A 15 -8.31 -14.65 6.55
C LEU A 15 -9.20 -15.50 5.65
N ALA A 16 -10.13 -16.28 6.24
CA ALA A 16 -11.01 -17.18 5.50
C ALA A 16 -12.00 -16.45 4.58
N VAL A 17 -12.67 -15.41 5.08
CA VAL A 17 -13.63 -14.59 4.32
C VAL A 17 -12.97 -13.77 3.22
N THR A 18 -11.63 -13.68 3.23
CA THR A 18 -10.87 -13.03 2.16
C THR A 18 -10.32 -14.06 1.18
N LEU A 19 -9.62 -15.08 1.68
CA LEU A 19 -8.91 -16.06 0.85
C LEU A 19 -9.87 -17.01 0.13
N ALA A 20 -10.95 -17.46 0.77
CA ALA A 20 -11.87 -18.41 0.13
C ALA A 20 -12.63 -17.76 -1.05
N PRO A 21 -13.21 -16.55 -0.93
CA PRO A 21 -13.78 -15.87 -2.09
C PRO A 21 -12.72 -15.51 -3.13
N PHE A 22 -11.50 -15.12 -2.72
CA PHE A 22 -10.42 -14.86 -3.67
C PHE A 22 -10.18 -16.06 -4.59
N VAL A 23 -10.00 -17.24 -4.01
CA VAL A 23 -9.79 -18.49 -4.78
C VAL A 23 -11.04 -18.87 -5.57
N GLY A 24 -12.22 -18.77 -4.96
CA GLY A 24 -13.49 -19.13 -5.60
C GLY A 24 -13.82 -18.27 -6.82
N ILE A 25 -13.73 -16.95 -6.70
CA ILE A 25 -13.97 -16.01 -7.81
C ILE A 25 -12.95 -16.24 -8.92
N TRP A 26 -11.69 -16.52 -8.57
CA TRP A 26 -10.64 -16.78 -9.54
C TRP A 26 -10.88 -18.08 -10.33
N ALA A 27 -11.32 -19.15 -9.65
CA ALA A 27 -11.72 -20.40 -10.29
C ALA A 27 -12.94 -20.22 -11.22
N VAL A 28 -13.93 -19.43 -10.80
CA VAL A 28 -15.08 -19.10 -11.65
C VAL A 28 -14.65 -18.23 -12.84
N ALA A 29 -13.78 -17.24 -12.65
CA ALA A 29 -13.25 -16.40 -13.72
C ALA A 29 -12.50 -17.23 -14.78
N TRP A 30 -11.69 -18.19 -14.32
CA TRP A 30 -11.04 -19.16 -15.20
C TRP A 30 -12.07 -19.96 -15.99
N TRP A 31 -13.04 -20.58 -15.33
CA TRP A 31 -14.10 -21.34 -16.01
C TRP A 31 -14.86 -20.48 -17.03
N MET A 32 -15.12 -19.21 -16.71
CA MET A 32 -15.79 -18.26 -17.60
C MET A 32 -15.03 -17.98 -18.90
N LEU A 33 -13.72 -18.24 -18.99
CA LEU A 33 -13.02 -18.11 -20.27
C LEU A 33 -13.55 -19.06 -21.35
N SER A 34 -14.14 -20.20 -20.95
CA SER A 34 -14.80 -21.13 -21.88
C SER A 34 -16.16 -20.63 -22.39
N ILE A 35 -16.71 -19.56 -21.80
CA ILE A 35 -18.05 -19.03 -22.11
C ILE A 35 -17.96 -17.59 -22.64
N SER A 36 -17.27 -16.71 -21.92
CA SER A 36 -17.10 -15.29 -22.24
C SER A 36 -15.86 -14.70 -21.57
N THR A 37 -14.89 -14.27 -22.39
CA THR A 37 -13.71 -13.54 -21.92
C THR A 37 -14.08 -12.26 -21.18
N VAL A 38 -15.15 -11.56 -21.60
CA VAL A 38 -15.60 -10.33 -20.94
C VAL A 38 -16.05 -10.61 -19.51
N LEU A 39 -16.80 -11.69 -19.29
CA LEU A 39 -17.24 -12.08 -17.95
C LEU A 39 -16.08 -12.57 -17.08
N ALA A 40 -15.13 -13.30 -17.66
CA ALA A 40 -13.89 -13.70 -16.98
C ALA A 40 -13.09 -12.48 -16.49
N VAL A 41 -12.88 -11.50 -17.37
CA VAL A 41 -12.17 -10.25 -17.03
C VAL A 41 -12.94 -9.46 -15.98
N ALA A 42 -14.27 -9.35 -16.08
CA ALA A 42 -15.09 -8.66 -15.08
C ALA A 42 -14.94 -9.29 -13.68
N LEU A 43 -14.97 -10.62 -13.60
CA LEU A 43 -14.74 -11.35 -12.34
C LEU A 43 -13.30 -11.16 -11.83
N ALA A 44 -12.31 -11.18 -12.72
CA ALA A 44 -10.91 -10.92 -12.36
C ALA A 44 -10.72 -9.51 -11.77
N LEU A 45 -11.31 -8.50 -12.39
CA LEU A 45 -11.31 -7.14 -11.88
C LEU A 45 -12.03 -7.05 -10.53
N ALA A 46 -13.18 -7.71 -10.36
CA ALA A 46 -13.85 -7.76 -9.06
C ALA A 46 -12.98 -8.45 -7.99
N ASN A 47 -12.25 -9.50 -8.37
CA ASN A 47 -11.39 -10.25 -7.46
C ASN A 47 -10.19 -9.44 -6.94
N SER A 48 -9.81 -8.37 -7.63
CA SER A 48 -8.76 -7.46 -7.20
C SER A 48 -9.02 -6.85 -5.82
N ALA A 49 -10.29 -6.69 -5.44
CA ALA A 49 -10.69 -6.23 -4.11
C ALA A 49 -10.24 -7.20 -3.00
N PHE A 50 -10.37 -8.51 -3.23
CA PHE A 50 -9.92 -9.52 -2.28
C PHE A 50 -8.41 -9.63 -2.24
N LEU A 51 -7.73 -9.44 -3.39
CA LEU A 51 -6.27 -9.40 -3.43
C LEU A 51 -5.71 -8.18 -2.67
N LEU A 52 -6.34 -7.01 -2.81
CA LEU A 52 -6.02 -5.83 -2.01
C LEU A 52 -6.22 -6.11 -0.51
N ARG A 53 -7.34 -6.75 -0.14
CA ARG A 53 -7.60 -7.14 1.26
C ARG A 53 -6.57 -8.15 1.79
N LEU A 54 -6.15 -9.12 0.97
CA LEU A 54 -5.07 -10.05 1.30
C LEU A 54 -3.77 -9.28 1.60
N PHE A 55 -3.45 -8.24 0.82
CA PHE A 55 -2.31 -7.38 1.11
C PHE A 55 -2.43 -6.69 2.48
N ILE A 56 -3.63 -6.22 2.88
CA ILE A 56 -3.85 -5.65 4.23
C ILE A 56 -3.62 -6.70 5.33
N ILE A 57 -4.06 -7.94 5.11
CA ILE A 57 -3.82 -9.05 6.04
C ILE A 57 -2.31 -9.38 6.13
N GLN A 58 -1.61 -9.42 5.00
CA GLN A 58 -0.14 -9.57 4.95
C GLN A 58 0.55 -8.42 5.70
N HIS A 59 0.04 -7.20 5.54
CA HIS A 59 0.57 -6.02 6.20
C HIS A 59 0.48 -6.13 7.73
N ASP A 60 -0.67 -6.54 8.26
CA ASP A 60 -0.86 -6.80 9.69
C ASP A 60 -0.01 -7.95 10.22
N CYS A 61 0.19 -8.99 9.40
CA CYS A 61 1.19 -10.01 9.67
C CYS A 61 2.60 -9.39 9.79
N GLY A 62 2.95 -8.43 8.94
CA GLY A 62 4.20 -7.67 8.98
C GLY A 62 4.45 -6.97 10.32
N HIS A 63 3.40 -6.43 10.92
CA HIS A 63 3.44 -5.84 12.27
C HIS A 63 3.33 -6.84 13.41
N GLY A 64 2.94 -8.09 13.11
CA GLY A 64 2.65 -9.10 14.11
C GLY A 64 1.42 -8.71 14.95
N SER A 65 0.46 -8.04 14.32
CA SER A 65 -0.80 -7.64 14.93
C SER A 65 -1.87 -8.72 14.73
N LEU A 66 -1.87 -9.42 13.60
CA LEU A 66 -2.95 -10.37 13.25
C LEU A 66 -3.06 -11.56 14.21
N PHE A 67 -1.94 -12.14 14.65
CA PHE A 67 -1.90 -13.23 15.62
C PHE A 67 -0.89 -12.95 16.73
N ARG A 68 -1.09 -13.57 17.90
CA ARG A 68 -0.13 -13.48 19.01
C ARG A 68 1.22 -14.11 18.65
N ASP A 69 1.21 -15.20 17.90
CA ASP A 69 2.41 -15.87 17.41
C ASP A 69 2.97 -15.13 16.18
N ARG A 70 4.19 -14.60 16.37
CA ARG A 70 4.94 -13.92 15.31
C ARG A 70 5.33 -14.86 14.17
N ARG A 71 5.65 -16.13 14.46
CA ARG A 71 6.03 -17.11 13.43
C ARG A 71 4.85 -17.43 12.53
N LEU A 72 3.66 -17.57 13.11
CA LEU A 72 2.43 -17.75 12.36
C LEU A 72 2.17 -16.57 11.43
N CYS A 73 2.27 -15.33 11.94
CA CYS A 73 2.15 -14.12 11.12
C CYS A 73 3.16 -14.14 9.97
N ASP A 74 4.43 -14.45 10.26
CA ASP A 74 5.49 -14.43 9.25
C ASP A 74 5.26 -15.48 8.14
N TRP A 75 4.76 -16.68 8.48
CA TRP A 75 4.44 -17.69 7.47
C TRP A 75 3.21 -17.35 6.64
N ILE A 76 2.14 -16.84 7.26
CA ILE A 76 0.95 -16.36 6.55
C ILE A 76 1.35 -15.20 5.62
N GLY A 77 2.13 -14.24 6.11
CA GLY A 77 2.61 -13.12 5.34
C GLY A 77 3.47 -13.52 4.14
N ARG A 78 4.36 -14.51 4.29
CA ARG A 78 5.13 -15.07 3.16
C ARG A 78 4.24 -15.75 2.13
N GLY A 79 3.25 -16.54 2.58
CA GLY A 79 2.30 -17.20 1.68
C GLY A 79 1.47 -16.20 0.88
N ILE A 80 0.91 -15.20 1.54
CA ILE A 80 0.18 -14.11 0.87
C ILE A 80 1.11 -13.28 -0.04
N GLY A 81 2.38 -13.12 0.35
CA GLY A 81 3.41 -12.44 -0.44
C GLY A 81 3.61 -13.03 -1.85
N VAL A 82 3.39 -14.34 -2.02
CA VAL A 82 3.37 -14.97 -3.34
C VAL A 82 2.19 -14.47 -4.17
N LEU A 83 0.99 -14.42 -3.57
CA LEU A 83 -0.23 -13.95 -4.24
C LEU A 83 -0.16 -12.46 -4.59
N THR A 84 0.40 -11.63 -3.70
CA THR A 84 0.51 -10.17 -3.88
C THR A 84 1.77 -9.75 -4.63
N LEU A 85 2.56 -10.69 -5.16
CA LEU A 85 3.83 -10.43 -5.84
C LEU A 85 4.80 -9.58 -5.00
N THR A 86 4.85 -9.83 -3.69
CA THR A 86 5.58 -9.03 -2.71
C THR A 86 6.45 -9.90 -1.81
N PRO A 87 7.79 -9.79 -1.88
CA PRO A 87 8.68 -10.54 -1.00
C PRO A 87 8.56 -10.08 0.46
N TYR A 88 7.90 -10.89 1.28
CA TYR A 88 7.41 -10.47 2.59
C TYR A 88 8.47 -9.92 3.54
N ASP A 89 9.66 -10.53 3.66
CA ASP A 89 10.66 -10.05 4.63
C ASP A 89 11.36 -8.77 4.15
N VAL A 90 11.48 -8.59 2.83
CA VAL A 90 11.95 -7.34 2.22
C VAL A 90 10.94 -6.24 2.52
N TRP A 91 9.68 -6.48 2.16
CA TRP A 91 8.58 -5.53 2.36
C TRP A 91 8.39 -5.19 3.84
N ARG A 92 8.39 -6.19 4.73
CA ARG A 92 8.26 -5.98 6.17
C ARG A 92 9.38 -5.08 6.72
N LYS A 93 10.62 -5.26 6.26
CA LYS A 93 11.74 -4.43 6.71
C LYS A 93 11.66 -3.01 6.16
N THR A 94 11.39 -2.83 4.86
CA THR A 94 11.25 -1.49 4.27
C THR A 94 10.04 -0.75 4.84
N HIS A 95 8.94 -1.44 5.09
CA HIS A 95 7.76 -0.87 5.73
C HIS A 95 8.02 -0.47 7.19
N ALA A 96 8.79 -1.27 7.94
CA ALA A 96 9.21 -0.87 9.29
C ALA A 96 10.16 0.35 9.29
N ILE A 97 10.96 0.54 8.23
CA ILE A 97 11.76 1.76 8.05
C ILE A 97 10.83 2.94 7.78
N HIS A 98 9.87 2.80 6.86
CA HIS A 98 8.86 3.83 6.58
C HIS A 98 8.12 4.29 7.84
N HIS A 99 7.63 3.37 8.68
CA HIS A 99 7.02 3.73 9.98
C HIS A 99 7.97 4.52 10.90
N ALA A 100 9.28 4.27 10.80
CA ALA A 100 10.30 4.92 11.61
C ALA A 100 10.85 6.23 11.02
N THR A 101 10.52 6.57 9.77
CA THR A 101 11.07 7.74 9.06
C THR A 101 10.02 8.56 8.30
N THR A 102 8.74 8.19 8.37
CA THR A 102 7.68 8.90 7.66
C THR A 102 7.63 10.38 8.08
N GLY A 103 7.48 11.27 7.11
CA GLY A 103 7.47 12.72 7.35
C GLY A 103 8.82 13.32 7.76
N ASN A 104 9.93 12.56 7.71
CA ASN A 104 11.27 13.10 7.97
C ASN A 104 11.98 13.43 6.65
N LEU A 105 12.26 14.71 6.40
CA LEU A 105 12.88 15.17 5.16
C LEU A 105 14.30 14.61 4.96
N ASP A 106 15.07 14.40 6.00
CA ASP A 106 16.46 13.92 5.91
C ASP A 106 16.57 12.40 5.73
N ARG A 107 15.55 11.66 6.16
CA ARG A 107 15.52 10.18 6.17
C ARG A 107 14.51 9.57 5.19
N ARG A 108 13.90 10.39 4.34
CA ARG A 108 12.89 9.98 3.35
C ARG A 108 13.43 9.02 2.29
N GLY A 109 12.52 8.24 1.68
CA GLY A 109 12.75 7.56 0.40
C GLY A 109 12.59 6.04 0.43
N ILE A 110 12.70 5.39 1.59
CA ILE A 110 12.35 3.96 1.72
C ILE A 110 10.90 3.85 2.12
N GLY A 111 10.05 3.45 1.17
CA GLY A 111 8.60 3.25 1.39
C GLY A 111 7.77 4.52 1.21
N ASP A 112 8.40 5.67 1.00
CA ASP A 112 7.73 6.93 0.71
C ASP A 112 7.60 7.16 -0.81
N LEU A 113 6.60 7.93 -1.20
CA LEU A 113 6.58 8.52 -2.54
C LEU A 113 7.63 9.64 -2.60
N PRO A 114 8.44 9.74 -3.69
CA PRO A 114 9.32 10.88 -3.89
C PRO A 114 8.58 12.20 -3.74
N THR A 115 8.91 12.93 -2.68
CA THR A 115 8.32 14.22 -2.31
C THR A 115 9.47 15.21 -2.17
N LEU A 116 9.47 16.21 -3.04
CA LEU A 116 10.47 17.28 -3.02
C LEU A 116 9.87 18.49 -2.33
N THR A 117 10.71 19.25 -1.64
CA THR A 117 10.31 20.59 -1.22
C THR A 117 10.28 21.55 -2.41
N VAL A 118 9.59 22.68 -2.26
CA VAL A 118 9.58 23.75 -3.29
C VAL A 118 11.00 24.20 -3.58
N ARG A 119 11.83 24.39 -2.55
CA ARG A 119 13.25 24.76 -2.68
C ARG A 119 14.04 23.72 -3.47
N GLU A 120 13.95 22.44 -3.09
CA GLU A 120 14.66 21.35 -3.79
C GLU A 120 14.25 21.23 -5.25
N TYR A 121 12.97 21.45 -5.56
CA TYR A 121 12.49 21.45 -6.93
C TYR A 121 13.01 22.65 -7.73
N GLN A 122 13.15 23.82 -7.10
CA GLN A 122 13.71 25.02 -7.70
C GLN A 122 15.24 24.94 -7.91
N GLU A 123 15.96 24.18 -7.10
CA GLU A 123 17.41 23.97 -7.29
C GLU A 123 17.71 22.98 -8.43
N LYS A 124 16.74 22.16 -8.82
CA LYS A 124 16.88 21.18 -9.90
C LYS A 124 16.91 21.79 -11.30
N GLY A 125 17.73 21.20 -12.18
CA GLY A 125 17.72 21.48 -13.61
C GLY A 125 16.43 21.01 -14.29
N TRP A 126 16.20 21.47 -15.53
CA TRP A 126 14.96 21.20 -16.26
C TRP A 126 14.67 19.71 -16.49
N ARG A 127 15.71 18.88 -16.65
CA ARG A 127 15.59 17.43 -16.83
C ARG A 127 15.04 16.75 -15.59
N ASP A 128 15.61 17.04 -14.42
CA ASP A 128 15.18 16.46 -13.16
C ASP A 128 13.78 16.95 -12.76
N ARG A 129 13.46 18.22 -13.05
CA ARG A 129 12.09 18.73 -12.90
C ARG A 129 11.11 18.00 -13.81
N ALA A 130 11.47 17.76 -15.08
CA ALA A 130 10.63 17.02 -16.02
C ALA A 130 10.39 15.57 -15.57
N LEU A 131 11.45 14.87 -15.12
CA LEU A 131 11.34 13.52 -14.57
C LEU A 131 10.46 13.49 -13.32
N TYR A 132 10.63 14.47 -12.41
CA TYR A 132 9.79 14.58 -11.22
C TYR A 132 8.32 14.77 -11.58
N ARG A 133 8.01 15.62 -12.56
CA ARG A 133 6.63 15.83 -13.06
C ARG A 133 6.05 14.58 -13.70
N LEU A 134 6.86 13.79 -14.42
CA LEU A 134 6.43 12.51 -14.98
C LEU A 134 6.07 11.53 -13.86
N VAL A 135 6.96 11.35 -12.88
CA VAL A 135 6.71 10.44 -11.74
C VAL A 135 5.51 10.89 -10.92
N ARG A 136 5.29 12.20 -10.76
CA ARG A 136 4.14 12.75 -10.03
C ARG A 136 2.87 12.90 -10.89
N ASN A 137 2.90 12.55 -12.17
CA ASN A 137 1.69 12.55 -13.01
C ASN A 137 0.78 11.39 -12.59
N PRO A 138 -0.51 11.60 -12.27
CA PRO A 138 -1.39 10.53 -11.78
C PRO A 138 -1.51 9.32 -12.71
N VAL A 139 -1.50 9.51 -14.03
CA VAL A 139 -1.58 8.40 -15.00
C VAL A 139 -0.32 7.54 -14.93
N PHE A 140 0.85 8.17 -14.86
CA PHE A 140 2.11 7.45 -14.72
C PHE A 140 2.24 6.80 -13.32
N LEU A 141 1.93 7.56 -12.28
CA LEU A 141 2.04 7.14 -10.88
C LEU A 141 1.10 5.98 -10.54
N PHE A 142 -0.13 5.99 -11.04
CA PHE A 142 -1.09 4.92 -10.74
C PHE A 142 -1.19 3.88 -11.84
N GLY A 143 -0.61 4.10 -13.03
CA GLY A 143 -0.59 3.11 -14.12
C GLY A 143 0.74 2.35 -14.23
N VAL A 144 1.85 3.08 -14.32
CA VAL A 144 3.18 2.50 -14.62
C VAL A 144 3.92 2.09 -13.35
N VAL A 145 3.91 2.93 -12.32
CA VAL A 145 4.66 2.66 -11.07
C VAL A 145 4.19 1.38 -10.37
N PRO A 146 2.89 1.06 -10.23
CA PRO A 146 2.46 -0.18 -9.58
C PRO A 146 2.93 -1.41 -10.37
N PHE A 147 2.81 -1.38 -11.69
CA PHE A 147 3.34 -2.46 -12.53
C PHE A 147 4.85 -2.65 -12.29
N TYR A 148 5.61 -1.56 -12.38
CA TYR A 148 7.05 -1.59 -12.12
C TYR A 148 7.35 -2.15 -10.72
N THR A 149 6.67 -1.68 -9.67
CA THR A 149 6.92 -2.12 -8.29
C THR A 149 6.67 -3.62 -8.11
N PHE A 150 5.50 -4.13 -8.50
CA PHE A 150 5.10 -5.50 -8.19
C PHE A 150 5.71 -6.54 -9.15
N PHE A 151 5.81 -6.22 -10.45
CA PHE A 151 6.29 -7.14 -11.47
C PHE A 151 7.80 -7.08 -11.67
N VAL A 152 8.45 -5.93 -11.41
CA VAL A 152 9.88 -5.72 -11.71
C VAL A 152 10.69 -5.50 -10.43
N GLN A 153 10.43 -4.44 -9.68
CA GLN A 153 11.25 -4.05 -8.53
C GLN A 153 11.24 -5.13 -7.43
N ASN A 154 10.06 -5.68 -7.11
CA ASN A 154 9.88 -6.71 -6.10
C ASN A 154 10.52 -8.06 -6.45
N ARG A 155 11.11 -8.20 -7.64
CA ARG A 155 11.92 -9.39 -7.98
C ARG A 155 13.28 -9.37 -7.29
N LEU A 156 13.73 -8.21 -6.79
CA LEU A 156 14.99 -8.03 -6.10
C LEU A 156 14.77 -7.35 -4.73
N PRO A 157 15.66 -7.57 -3.75
CA PRO A 157 15.56 -6.90 -2.45
C PRO A 157 16.08 -5.46 -2.51
N VAL A 158 15.51 -4.61 -3.38
CA VAL A 158 15.91 -3.21 -3.56
C VAL A 158 15.90 -2.48 -2.20
N HIS A 159 16.88 -1.61 -1.97
CA HIS A 159 17.24 -0.97 -0.68
C HIS A 159 17.84 -1.91 0.38
N LEU A 160 17.77 -3.23 0.21
CA LEU A 160 18.25 -4.23 1.18
C LEU A 160 19.24 -5.25 0.58
N MET A 161 19.71 -5.04 -0.65
CA MET A 161 20.63 -5.94 -1.36
C MET A 161 21.94 -6.21 -0.60
N ARG A 162 22.37 -5.24 0.22
CA ARG A 162 23.59 -5.33 1.06
C ARG A 162 23.28 -5.57 2.54
N SER A 163 22.02 -5.82 2.90
CA SER A 163 21.56 -5.92 4.30
C SER A 163 21.46 -7.37 4.81
N GLY A 164 22.11 -8.31 4.13
CA GLY A 164 22.21 -9.72 4.51
C GLY A 164 21.40 -10.68 3.64
N TRP A 165 21.81 -11.95 3.63
CA TRP A 165 21.31 -13.00 2.74
C TRP A 165 19.81 -13.28 2.87
N ARG A 166 19.21 -13.06 4.05
CA ARG A 166 17.78 -13.31 4.30
C ARG A 166 16.85 -12.56 3.34
N TYR A 167 17.22 -11.35 2.91
CA TYR A 167 16.40 -10.56 2.00
C TYR A 167 16.49 -11.07 0.57
N TRP A 168 17.66 -11.58 0.17
CA TRP A 168 17.83 -12.33 -1.05
C TRP A 168 17.04 -13.63 -1.03
N LEU A 169 17.09 -14.40 0.07
CA LEU A 169 16.26 -15.61 0.22
C LEU A 169 14.78 -15.25 0.08
N SER A 170 14.30 -14.20 0.76
CA SER A 170 12.90 -13.78 0.70
C SER A 170 12.48 -13.41 -0.73
N ALA A 171 13.28 -12.61 -1.44
CA ALA A 171 13.02 -12.25 -2.83
C ALA A 171 13.05 -13.47 -3.77
N MET A 172 14.10 -14.29 -3.69
CA MET A 172 14.29 -15.43 -4.60
C MET A 172 13.30 -16.57 -4.34
N ALA A 173 12.98 -16.87 -3.08
CA ALA A 173 11.95 -17.87 -2.76
C ALA A 173 10.56 -17.41 -3.23
N THR A 174 10.25 -16.11 -3.08
CA THR A 174 9.01 -15.54 -3.61
C THR A 174 8.98 -15.60 -5.14
N ASN A 175 10.10 -15.29 -5.83
CA ASN A 175 10.21 -15.43 -7.28
C ASN A 175 10.00 -16.88 -7.74
N ALA A 176 10.63 -17.85 -7.06
CA ALA A 176 10.49 -19.27 -7.38
C ALA A 176 9.04 -19.74 -7.20
N ALA A 177 8.38 -19.35 -6.10
CA ALA A 177 6.98 -19.70 -5.85
C ALA A 177 6.03 -19.06 -6.88
N ILE A 178 6.27 -17.80 -7.27
CA ILE A 178 5.51 -17.14 -8.34
C ILE A 178 5.76 -17.85 -9.67
N GLY A 179 7.01 -18.12 -10.02
CA GLY A 179 7.35 -18.84 -11.26
C GLY A 179 6.69 -20.21 -11.34
N LEU A 180 6.69 -20.98 -10.25
CA LEU A 180 5.97 -22.24 -10.14
C LEU A 180 4.46 -22.05 -10.31
N THR A 181 3.88 -21.06 -9.63
CA THR A 181 2.44 -20.76 -9.71
C THR A 181 2.04 -20.41 -11.15
N LEU A 182 2.77 -19.49 -11.79
CA LEU A 182 2.53 -19.09 -13.18
C LEU A 182 2.72 -20.27 -14.15
N THR A 183 3.72 -21.12 -13.92
CA THR A 183 3.94 -22.33 -14.73
C THR A 183 2.76 -23.29 -14.63
N VAL A 184 2.25 -23.56 -13.42
CA VAL A 184 1.07 -24.41 -13.20
C VAL A 184 -0.17 -23.81 -13.86
N ILE A 185 -0.35 -22.49 -13.78
CA ILE A 185 -1.46 -21.78 -14.42
C ILE A 185 -1.42 -21.97 -15.93
N VAL A 186 -0.28 -21.70 -16.56
CA VAL A 186 -0.11 -21.85 -18.02
C VAL A 186 -0.24 -23.31 -18.44
N TRP A 187 0.29 -24.25 -17.66
CA TRP A 187 0.20 -25.68 -17.95
C TRP A 187 -1.24 -26.20 -17.92
N LEU A 188 -2.05 -25.76 -16.96
CA LEU A 188 -3.46 -26.20 -16.81
C LEU A 188 -4.45 -25.42 -17.68
N GLY A 189 -4.21 -24.11 -17.86
CA GLY A 189 -5.20 -23.16 -18.39
C GLY A 189 -4.76 -22.38 -19.61
N GLY A 190 -3.50 -22.55 -20.03
CA GLY A 190 -2.92 -21.80 -21.13
C GLY A 190 -2.65 -20.33 -20.78
N TRP A 191 -2.24 -19.60 -21.82
CA TRP A 191 -1.89 -18.18 -21.70
C TRP A 191 -3.11 -17.29 -21.47
N ASP A 192 -4.31 -17.72 -21.86
CA ASP A 192 -5.53 -16.93 -21.70
C ASP A 192 -5.88 -16.67 -20.23
N VAL A 193 -5.66 -17.65 -19.35
CA VAL A 193 -5.85 -17.46 -17.90
C VAL A 193 -4.86 -16.43 -17.35
N LEU A 194 -3.61 -16.47 -17.83
CA LEU A 194 -2.61 -15.49 -17.43
C LEU A 194 -3.02 -14.07 -17.86
N LEU A 195 -3.42 -13.91 -19.12
CA LEU A 195 -3.70 -12.61 -19.74
C LEU A 195 -5.03 -12.00 -19.30
N PHE A 196 -6.08 -12.81 -19.17
CA PHE A 196 -7.44 -12.32 -18.95
C PHE A 196 -7.94 -12.51 -17.51
N VAL A 197 -7.25 -13.30 -16.67
CA VAL A 197 -7.66 -13.53 -15.27
C VAL A 197 -6.58 -13.12 -14.28
N PHE A 198 -5.35 -13.63 -14.40
CA PHE A 198 -4.26 -13.26 -13.51
C PHE A 198 -3.90 -11.78 -13.64
N LEU A 199 -3.53 -11.33 -14.85
CA LEU A 199 -2.99 -9.99 -15.07
C LEU A 199 -3.98 -8.87 -14.69
N PRO A 200 -5.27 -8.91 -15.07
CA PRO A 200 -6.23 -7.87 -14.69
C PRO A 200 -6.46 -7.81 -13.18
N THR A 201 -6.52 -8.97 -12.50
CA THR A 201 -6.66 -9.04 -11.03
C THR A 201 -5.48 -8.34 -10.35
N MET A 202 -4.26 -8.68 -10.77
CA MET A 202 -3.01 -8.18 -10.19
C MET A 202 -2.82 -6.69 -10.45
N LEU A 203 -3.04 -6.25 -11.69
CA LEU A 203 -2.90 -4.84 -12.07
C LEU A 203 -3.86 -3.96 -11.30
N LEU A 204 -5.16 -4.27 -11.31
CA LEU A 204 -6.13 -3.42 -10.61
C LEU A 204 -5.88 -3.38 -9.09
N ALA A 205 -5.49 -4.50 -8.48
CA ALA A 205 -5.14 -4.53 -7.06
C ALA A 205 -3.90 -3.67 -6.76
N ALA A 206 -2.87 -3.74 -7.61
CA ALA A 206 -1.66 -2.94 -7.48
C ALA A 206 -1.96 -1.44 -7.62
N MET A 207 -2.76 -1.05 -8.61
CA MET A 207 -3.18 0.34 -8.82
C MET A 207 -4.01 0.87 -7.65
N ALA A 208 -5.00 0.09 -7.20
CA ALA A 208 -5.86 0.45 -6.07
C ALA A 208 -5.08 0.53 -4.75
N GLY A 209 -4.16 -0.41 -4.52
CA GLY A 209 -3.27 -0.39 -3.36
C GLY A 209 -2.36 0.83 -3.35
N MET A 210 -1.71 1.15 -4.48
CA MET A 210 -0.87 2.34 -4.59
C MET A 210 -1.66 3.64 -4.37
N TRP A 211 -2.87 3.76 -4.93
CA TRP A 211 -3.78 4.88 -4.64
C TRP A 211 -4.08 5.01 -3.16
N PHE A 212 -4.40 3.89 -2.53
CA PHE A 212 -4.83 3.85 -1.14
C PHE A 212 -3.72 4.30 -0.18
N PHE A 213 -2.49 3.79 -0.33
CA PHE A 213 -1.35 4.23 0.49
C PHE A 213 -0.84 5.63 0.11
N TYR A 214 -1.07 6.06 -1.14
CA TYR A 214 -0.75 7.41 -1.58
C TYR A 214 -1.56 8.46 -0.79
N VAL A 215 -2.90 8.39 -0.81
CA VAL A 215 -3.75 9.39 -0.13
C VAL A 215 -3.54 9.39 1.39
N GLN A 216 -3.10 8.27 1.94
CA GLN A 216 -2.78 8.17 3.35
C GLN A 216 -1.61 9.06 3.79
N HIS A 217 -0.70 9.42 2.88
CA HIS A 217 0.48 10.24 3.18
C HIS A 217 0.61 11.50 2.32
N GLN A 218 -0.23 11.64 1.28
CA GLN A 218 -0.21 12.75 0.35
C GLN A 218 -1.55 13.47 0.41
N PHE A 219 -1.66 14.44 1.31
CA PHE A 219 -2.79 15.32 1.50
C PHE A 219 -2.30 16.69 1.96
N GLU A 220 -3.11 17.73 1.81
CA GLU A 220 -2.65 19.12 1.92
C GLU A 220 -1.93 19.39 3.24
N GLU A 221 -2.55 19.02 4.35
CA GLU A 221 -2.03 19.26 5.70
C GLU A 221 -1.26 18.07 6.30
N THR A 222 -0.55 17.30 5.46
CA THR A 222 0.41 16.30 5.95
C THR A 222 1.59 17.00 6.65
N SER A 223 2.52 16.25 7.23
CA SER A 223 3.69 16.79 7.94
C SER A 223 4.98 16.25 7.34
N TRP A 224 5.90 17.17 7.05
CA TRP A 224 7.27 16.89 6.65
C TRP A 224 8.20 17.87 7.36
N GLU A 225 9.09 17.33 8.19
CA GLU A 225 10.02 18.10 9.03
C GLU A 225 11.46 17.60 8.85
N TYR A 226 12.44 18.46 9.11
CA TYR A 226 13.85 18.06 9.22
C TYR A 226 14.11 17.32 10.53
N ASP A 227 15.21 16.56 10.60
CA ASP A 227 15.50 15.68 11.74
C ASP A 227 15.55 16.42 13.09
N GLU A 228 15.90 17.71 13.09
CA GLU A 228 15.98 18.55 14.29
C GLU A 228 14.60 18.78 14.95
N ASP A 229 13.56 18.99 14.14
CA ASP A 229 12.20 19.29 14.58
C ASP A 229 11.26 18.05 14.49
N TRP A 230 11.74 16.96 13.90
CA TRP A 230 10.92 15.78 13.65
C TRP A 230 10.70 14.92 14.90
N ASN A 231 9.42 14.65 15.21
CA ASN A 231 9.01 13.69 16.21
C ASN A 231 8.17 12.56 15.60
N ILE A 232 8.55 11.31 15.87
CA ILE A 232 7.86 10.13 15.30
C ILE A 232 6.36 10.07 15.64
N GLN A 233 5.94 10.49 16.83
CA GLN A 233 4.54 10.41 17.25
C GLN A 233 3.72 11.52 16.58
N GLU A 234 4.28 12.71 16.45
CA GLU A 234 3.65 13.82 15.74
C GLU A 234 3.56 13.52 14.24
N ALA A 235 4.63 13.02 13.63
CA ALA A 235 4.64 12.59 12.23
C ALA A 235 3.65 11.44 11.98
N ALA A 236 3.52 10.49 12.91
CA ALA A 236 2.53 9.43 12.82
C ALA A 236 1.08 9.95 12.84
N LEU A 237 0.78 10.92 13.72
CA LEU A 237 -0.57 11.44 13.91
C LEU A 237 -0.96 12.50 12.87
N HIS A 238 -0.04 13.38 12.50
CA HIS A 238 -0.29 14.53 11.62
C HIS A 238 0.20 14.32 10.18
N GLY A 239 1.16 13.42 9.95
CA GLY A 239 1.67 13.06 8.62
C GLY A 239 0.91 11.91 7.94
N SER A 240 -0.13 11.41 8.57
CA SER A 240 -1.01 10.36 8.03
C SER A 240 -2.48 10.77 8.11
N SER A 241 -3.29 10.39 7.12
CA SER A 241 -4.72 10.75 7.09
C SER A 241 -5.62 9.70 7.74
N HIS A 242 -6.84 10.10 8.07
CA HIS A 242 -7.98 9.21 8.27
C HIS A 242 -8.78 9.12 6.96
N TYR A 243 -8.49 8.14 6.13
CA TYR A 243 -9.22 7.92 4.88
C TYR A 243 -10.56 7.23 5.15
N ALA A 244 -11.61 8.04 5.33
CA ALA A 244 -12.95 7.63 5.72
C ALA A 244 -13.75 7.09 4.51
N LEU A 245 -13.48 5.85 4.14
CA LEU A 245 -14.20 5.13 3.09
C LEU A 245 -15.58 4.65 3.56
N PRO A 246 -16.62 4.68 2.68
CA PRO A 246 -17.95 4.19 3.01
C PRO A 246 -18.10 2.67 2.78
N GLY A 247 -18.97 2.05 3.58
CA GLY A 247 -19.55 0.72 3.32
C GLY A 247 -18.54 -0.36 2.93
N VAL A 248 -18.73 -0.93 1.73
CA VAL A 248 -17.91 -2.04 1.21
C VAL A 248 -16.45 -1.66 0.98
N LEU A 249 -16.14 -0.40 0.65
CA LEU A 249 -14.76 0.03 0.41
C LEU A 249 -13.95 -0.03 1.71
N ARG A 250 -14.55 0.39 2.83
CA ARG A 250 -13.94 0.26 4.15
C ARG A 250 -13.69 -1.20 4.51
N TRP A 251 -14.63 -2.08 4.16
CA TRP A 251 -14.44 -3.51 4.33
C TRP A 251 -13.30 -4.00 3.46
N ILE A 252 -13.26 -3.73 2.15
CA ILE A 252 -12.19 -4.17 1.24
C ILE A 252 -10.81 -3.74 1.75
N THR A 253 -10.67 -2.48 2.19
CA THR A 253 -9.40 -1.93 2.69
C THR A 253 -9.14 -2.26 4.16
N GLY A 254 -9.90 -3.16 4.78
CA GLY A 254 -9.67 -3.62 6.15
C GLY A 254 -9.61 -2.51 7.18
N ASN A 255 -10.39 -1.44 7.06
CA ASN A 255 -10.32 -0.28 7.97
C ASN A 255 -8.93 0.38 8.12
N ILE A 256 -7.92 0.00 7.32
CA ILE A 256 -6.57 0.57 7.44
C ILE A 256 -6.53 2.05 7.04
N GLY A 257 -7.66 2.58 6.53
CA GLY A 257 -7.90 4.00 6.31
C GLY A 257 -7.77 4.83 7.59
N VAL A 258 -7.91 4.23 8.77
CA VAL A 258 -7.54 4.85 10.06
C VAL A 258 -6.01 4.86 10.22
N HIS A 259 -5.31 5.47 9.27
CA HIS A 259 -3.89 5.26 9.07
C HIS A 259 -3.02 5.99 10.08
N HIS A 260 -3.47 7.15 10.54
CA HIS A 260 -2.81 7.89 11.63
C HIS A 260 -2.74 7.07 12.93
N VAL A 261 -3.84 6.39 13.32
CA VAL A 261 -3.82 5.45 14.46
C VAL A 261 -2.91 4.27 14.15
N HIS A 262 -2.94 3.78 12.91
CA HIS A 262 -2.06 2.68 12.51
C HIS A 262 -0.58 3.05 12.63
N HIS A 263 -0.14 4.23 12.20
CA HIS A 263 1.24 4.68 12.41
C HIS A 263 1.59 4.87 13.88
N LEU A 264 0.66 5.43 14.66
CA LEU A 264 0.86 5.61 16.10
C LEU A 264 0.96 4.27 16.86
N ALA A 265 0.22 3.26 16.41
CA ALA A 265 0.12 1.96 17.08
C ALA A 265 -0.11 0.81 16.10
N SER A 266 0.90 0.51 15.27
CA SER A 266 0.82 -0.48 14.17
C SER A 266 0.54 -1.93 14.58
N ARG A 267 0.64 -2.22 15.88
CA ARG A 267 0.28 -3.52 16.47
C ARG A 267 -1.21 -3.71 16.73
N ILE A 268 -2.05 -2.71 16.46
CA ILE A 268 -3.51 -2.86 16.50
C ILE A 268 -3.95 -3.60 15.22
N PRO A 269 -4.64 -4.75 15.33
CA PRO A 269 -5.17 -5.42 14.15
C PRO A 269 -6.18 -4.51 13.43
N PHE A 270 -6.18 -4.55 12.11
CA PHE A 270 -6.99 -3.69 11.25
C PHE A 270 -8.49 -3.76 11.60
N TYR A 271 -8.99 -4.93 12.03
CA TYR A 271 -10.39 -5.13 12.39
C TYR A 271 -10.77 -4.47 13.74
N ARG A 272 -9.80 -3.96 14.49
CA ARG A 272 -9.98 -3.24 15.76
C ARG A 272 -9.71 -1.74 15.66
N LEU A 273 -9.21 -1.27 14.51
CA LEU A 273 -9.06 0.18 14.28
C LEU A 273 -10.37 0.96 14.44
N PRO A 274 -11.54 0.45 14.01
CA PRO A 274 -12.82 1.12 14.25
C PRO A 274 -13.13 1.33 15.74
N GLU A 275 -12.80 0.35 16.61
CA GLU A 275 -13.02 0.48 18.05
C GLU A 275 -12.26 1.68 18.64
N VAL A 276 -11.06 1.99 18.13
CA VAL A 276 -10.26 3.14 18.58
C VAL A 276 -10.94 4.45 18.20
N ILE A 277 -11.52 4.51 17.00
CA ILE A 277 -12.16 5.71 16.47
C ILE A 277 -13.52 5.95 17.12
N GLU A 278 -14.25 4.87 17.46
CA GLU A 278 -15.49 4.94 18.22
C GLU A 278 -15.26 5.38 19.67
N ASP A 279 -14.16 4.94 20.30
CA ASP A 279 -13.84 5.31 21.69
C ASP A 279 -13.16 6.71 21.80
N HIS A 280 -12.69 7.28 20.68
CA HIS A 280 -11.93 8.54 20.66
C HIS A 280 -12.33 9.48 19.50
N ASP A 281 -13.37 10.30 19.70
CA ASP A 281 -13.90 11.25 18.70
C ASP A 281 -12.85 12.20 18.11
N LEU A 282 -11.86 12.62 18.91
CA LEU A 282 -10.77 13.49 18.43
C LEU A 282 -9.95 12.82 17.32
N LEU A 283 -9.68 11.52 17.44
CA LEU A 283 -8.98 10.75 16.40
C LEU A 283 -9.89 10.51 15.19
N ALA A 284 -11.21 10.36 15.41
CA ALA A 284 -12.18 10.22 14.33
C ALA A 284 -12.19 11.42 13.37
N GLN A 285 -12.03 12.62 13.92
CA GLN A 285 -12.11 13.88 13.17
C GLN A 285 -10.74 14.34 12.66
N SER A 286 -9.64 13.86 13.23
CA SER A 286 -8.28 14.25 12.84
C SER A 286 -7.94 13.83 11.41
N LYS A 287 -7.44 14.78 10.61
CA LYS A 287 -6.92 14.59 9.24
C LYS A 287 -7.83 13.71 8.38
N ARG A 288 -9.14 13.89 8.53
CA ARG A 288 -10.16 13.09 7.84
C ARG A 288 -10.26 13.49 6.38
N ILE A 289 -10.22 12.48 5.51
CA ILE A 289 -10.34 12.62 4.06
C ILE A 289 -11.39 11.63 3.58
N THR A 290 -12.35 12.09 2.79
CA THR A 290 -13.34 11.24 2.11
C THR A 290 -12.83 10.77 0.76
N PHE A 291 -13.52 9.79 0.17
CA PHE A 291 -13.21 9.32 -1.19
C PHE A 291 -13.14 10.47 -2.21
N TRP A 292 -14.09 11.40 -2.19
CA TRP A 292 -14.12 12.51 -3.15
C TRP A 292 -13.01 13.53 -2.93
N GLU A 293 -12.66 13.81 -1.67
CA GLU A 293 -11.55 14.70 -1.32
C GLU A 293 -10.20 14.11 -1.73
N SER A 294 -10.05 12.78 -1.64
CA SER A 294 -8.81 12.10 -2.07
C SER A 294 -8.45 12.32 -3.53
N LEU A 295 -9.44 12.57 -4.40
CA LEU A 295 -9.19 12.87 -5.80
C LEU A 295 -8.45 14.21 -5.99
N ARG A 296 -8.62 15.16 -5.06
CA ARG A 296 -7.91 16.44 -5.07
C ARG A 296 -6.45 16.28 -4.65
N CYS A 297 -6.17 15.32 -3.76
CA CYS A 297 -4.82 15.02 -3.29
C CYS A 297 -3.85 14.66 -4.43
N ALA A 298 -4.34 14.01 -5.49
CA ALA A 298 -3.55 13.69 -6.68
C ALA A 298 -2.97 14.92 -7.42
N ARG A 299 -3.43 16.13 -7.08
CA ARG A 299 -2.92 17.41 -7.62
C ARG A 299 -1.89 18.08 -6.70
N LEU A 300 -1.56 17.47 -5.58
CA LEU A 300 -0.56 17.95 -4.64
C LEU A 300 0.77 17.29 -4.99
N HIS A 301 1.83 18.10 -5.12
CA HIS A 301 3.10 17.66 -5.72
C HIS A 301 4.30 18.00 -4.85
N LEU A 302 4.40 19.24 -4.36
CA LEU A 302 5.60 19.76 -3.70
C LEU A 302 5.29 20.14 -2.26
N TRP A 303 6.22 19.90 -1.34
CA TRP A 303 6.11 20.37 0.04
C TRP A 303 6.58 21.82 0.16
N ASP A 304 5.72 22.71 0.67
CA ASP A 304 6.08 24.07 1.01
C ASP A 304 6.45 24.14 2.50
N GLU A 305 7.75 24.18 2.76
CA GLU A 305 8.35 24.24 4.10
C GLU A 305 7.88 25.46 4.89
N GLN A 306 7.59 26.60 4.23
CA GLN A 306 7.20 27.83 4.92
C GLN A 306 5.74 27.80 5.37
N ARG A 307 4.88 27.15 4.58
CA ARG A 307 3.43 27.10 4.83
C ARG A 307 2.99 25.81 5.51
N GLY A 308 3.87 24.82 5.64
CA GLY A 308 3.54 23.52 6.25
C GLY A 308 2.46 22.77 5.49
N ARG A 309 2.47 22.81 4.15
CA ARG A 309 1.48 22.10 3.33
C ARG A 309 2.01 21.67 1.97
N LEU A 310 1.38 20.64 1.39
CA LEU A 310 1.63 20.28 0.00
C LEU A 310 0.92 21.25 -0.97
N LEU A 311 1.61 21.59 -2.04
CA LEU A 311 1.15 22.47 -3.12
C LEU A 311 1.11 21.76 -4.46
N SER A 312 0.22 22.21 -5.34
CA SER A 312 0.29 21.92 -6.77
C SER A 312 1.45 22.65 -7.44
N PHE A 313 1.88 22.18 -8.62
CA PHE A 313 2.86 22.91 -9.44
C PHE A 313 2.38 24.32 -9.84
N ALA A 314 1.07 24.55 -9.92
CA ALA A 314 0.51 25.87 -10.23
C ALA A 314 0.70 26.82 -9.03
N GLU A 315 0.33 26.37 -7.82
CA GLU A 315 0.49 27.16 -6.58
C GLU A 315 1.96 27.42 -6.23
N ALA A 316 2.84 26.43 -6.42
CA ALA A 316 4.27 26.60 -6.18
C ALA A 316 4.90 27.64 -7.12
N ARG A 317 4.38 27.75 -8.36
CA ARG A 317 4.82 28.78 -9.32
C ARG A 317 4.23 30.16 -9.01
N ALA A 318 2.99 30.22 -8.55
CA ALA A 318 2.35 31.47 -8.14
C ALA A 318 3.00 32.05 -6.88
N SER A 319 3.47 31.20 -5.95
CA SER A 319 4.18 31.62 -4.75
C SER A 319 5.63 32.08 -5.02
N ALA A 320 6.17 31.81 -6.21
CA ALA A 320 7.53 32.17 -6.61
C ALA A 320 7.57 33.41 -7.53
N ALA A 321 6.41 33.94 -7.92
CA ALA A 321 6.25 35.13 -8.75
C ALA A 321 5.99 36.36 -7.85
#